data_AF-A0A955CCG2-F1
#
_entry.id   AF-A0A955CCG2-F1
#
_cell.length_a   1.000
_cell.length_b   1.000
_cell.length_c   1.000
_cell.angle_alpha   90.00
_cell.angle_beta   90.00
_cell.angle_gamma   90.00
#
_symmetry.space_group_name_H-M   'P 1'
#
loop_
_entity.id
_entity.type
_entity.pdbx_description
1 polymer ?
#
loop_
_entity_poly.entity_id
_entity_poly.type
_entity_poly.pdbx_seq_one_letter_code
_entity_poly.pdbx_strand_id
1 'polypeptide(L)'
;MLRLWLLFVSVLIASFAVLGWIGVRIYQEMPPIVAKVVTTDGRTVIDEGDISAGQNVWQSLGGMEVGSVWGHGSYVAPDWTADYLHREAVFILDRWAEEEFGAPFGEIDEERQGQLIARLSKQFRSNDYDPETGVLTIDPLRAEAFDANIEHYSTVFIDGNEDYAIPAGAVSSTERLRQLTTFYFWTSWASVATRP
;
A
#
# COMPACT_ATOMS: atom_id res chain seq x y z
N MET A 1 13.35 42.92 28.65
CA MET A 1 12.09 42.22 28.30
C MET A 1 11.71 42.34 26.83
N LEU A 2 11.59 43.53 26.23
CA LEU A 2 11.19 43.69 24.82
C LEU A 2 12.04 42.89 23.81
N ARG A 3 13.37 42.85 23.98
CA ARG A 3 14.27 42.06 23.11
C ARG A 3 13.96 40.56 23.12
N LEU A 4 13.62 40.00 24.29
CA LEU A 4 13.26 38.58 24.41
C LEU A 4 11.92 38.28 23.76
N TRP A 5 10.94 39.19 23.89
CA TRP A 5 9.66 39.09 23.19
C TRP A 5 9.80 39.19 21.67
N LEU A 6 10.66 40.08 21.17
CA LEU A 6 10.95 40.17 19.74
C LEU A 6 11.59 38.87 19.23
N LEU A 7 12.60 38.33 19.93
CA LEU A 7 13.21 37.05 19.58
C LEU A 7 12.18 35.91 19.58
N PHE A 8 11.32 35.83 20.60
CA PHE A 8 10.26 34.83 20.68
C PHE A 8 9.27 34.92 19.51
N VAL A 9 8.78 36.13 19.20
CA VAL A 9 7.87 36.37 18.07
C VAL A 9 8.56 36.03 16.74
N SER A 10 9.83 36.37 16.57
CA SER A 10 10.60 36.01 15.38
C SER A 10 10.70 34.49 15.21
N VAL A 11 10.97 33.75 16.28
CA VAL A 11 10.99 32.27 16.25
C VAL A 11 9.62 31.73 15.84
N LEU A 12 8.54 32.21 16.45
CA LEU A 12 7.19 31.76 16.09
C LEU A 12 6.87 32.03 14.62
N ILE A 13 7.08 33.25 14.13
CA ILE A 13 6.78 33.61 12.74
C ILE A 13 7.60 32.74 11.78
N ALA A 14 8.89 32.56 12.04
CA ALA A 14 9.75 31.72 11.19
C ALA A 14 9.30 30.25 11.20
N SER A 15 9.00 29.68 12.38
CA SER A 15 8.52 28.30 12.50
C SER A 15 7.18 28.09 11.80
N PHE A 16 6.21 28.99 11.96
CA PHE A 16 4.92 28.88 11.27
C PHE A 16 5.03 29.10 9.77
N ALA A 17 5.93 29.98 9.31
CA ALA A 17 6.20 30.15 7.89
C ALA A 17 6.74 28.87 7.24
N VAL A 18 7.72 28.23 7.90
CA VAL A 18 8.27 26.93 7.44
C VAL A 18 7.20 25.85 7.48
N LEU A 19 6.43 25.74 8.56
CA LEU A 19 5.36 24.76 8.70
C LEU A 19 4.29 24.92 7.60
N GLY A 20 3.85 26.15 7.35
CA GLY A 20 2.87 26.45 6.31
C GLY A 20 3.41 26.14 4.91
N TRP A 21 4.66 26.50 4.64
CA TRP A 21 5.31 26.18 3.37
C TRP A 21 5.42 24.68 3.12
N ILE A 22 5.90 23.91 4.12
CA ILE A 22 5.96 22.45 4.02
C ILE A 22 4.57 21.84 3.89
N GLY A 23 3.56 22.36 4.61
CA GLY A 23 2.17 21.91 4.48
C GLY A 23 1.64 22.05 3.04
N VAL A 24 1.90 23.18 2.38
CA VAL A 24 1.54 23.37 0.96
C VAL A 24 2.27 22.37 0.07
N ARG A 25 3.56 22.11 0.32
CA ARG A 25 4.33 21.11 -0.43
C ARG A 25 3.76 19.71 -0.23
N ILE A 26 3.35 19.32 0.97
CA ILE A 26 2.70 18.03 1.22
C ILE A 26 1.43 17.88 0.39
N TYR A 27 0.57 18.91 0.35
CA TYR A 27 -0.66 18.86 -0.46
C TYR A 27 -0.40 18.73 -1.97
N GLN A 28 0.69 19.33 -2.47
CA GLN A 28 1.05 19.26 -3.89
C GLN A 28 1.76 17.95 -4.26
N GLU A 29 2.46 17.34 -3.31
CA GLU A 29 3.45 16.28 -3.55
C GLU A 29 3.06 14.94 -2.88
N MET A 30 1.89 14.85 -2.25
CA MET A 30 1.38 13.59 -1.71
C MET A 30 1.06 12.61 -2.85
N PRO A 31 1.17 11.29 -2.62
CA PRO A 31 0.76 10.31 -3.61
C PRO A 31 -0.72 10.50 -3.98
N PRO A 32 -1.08 10.51 -5.27
CA PRO A 32 -2.47 10.66 -5.68
C PRO A 32 -3.28 9.44 -5.27
N ILE A 33 -4.55 9.64 -4.91
CA ILE A 33 -5.51 8.55 -4.81
C ILE A 33 -5.92 8.20 -6.24
N VAL A 34 -5.57 6.99 -6.66
CA VAL A 34 -5.86 6.49 -8.01
C VAL A 34 -7.37 6.38 -8.20
N ALA A 35 -7.89 6.85 -9.34
CA ALA A 35 -9.30 6.75 -9.67
C ALA A 35 -9.68 5.33 -10.07
N LYS A 36 -8.83 4.65 -10.86
CA LYS A 36 -9.09 3.27 -11.31
C LYS A 36 -7.80 2.50 -11.49
N VAL A 37 -7.80 1.21 -11.16
CA VAL A 37 -6.69 0.31 -11.46
C VAL A 37 -7.14 -0.69 -12.51
N VAL A 38 -6.41 -0.73 -13.63
CA VAL A 38 -6.68 -1.63 -14.74
C VAL A 38 -5.44 -2.43 -15.10
N THR A 39 -5.63 -3.61 -15.65
CA THR A 39 -4.53 -4.39 -16.21
C THR A 39 -4.20 -3.95 -17.64
N THR A 40 -3.03 -4.31 -18.14
CA THR A 40 -2.63 -4.06 -19.55
C THR A 40 -3.53 -4.74 -20.59
N ASP A 41 -4.24 -5.80 -20.22
CA ASP A 41 -5.24 -6.48 -21.06
C ASP A 41 -6.69 -5.96 -20.85
N GLY A 42 -6.87 -4.93 -20.01
CA GLY A 42 -8.13 -4.18 -19.87
C GLY A 42 -9.09 -4.66 -18.77
N ARG A 43 -8.70 -5.61 -17.92
CA ARG A 43 -9.47 -5.98 -16.72
C ARG A 43 -9.42 -4.84 -15.71
N THR A 44 -10.60 -4.41 -15.23
CA THR A 44 -10.67 -3.52 -14.06
C THR A 44 -10.42 -4.33 -12.79
N VAL A 45 -9.45 -3.89 -12.00
CA VAL A 45 -9.05 -4.50 -10.72
C VAL A 45 -9.65 -3.74 -9.55
N ILE A 46 -9.53 -2.41 -9.56
CA ILE A 46 -10.05 -1.52 -8.51
C ILE A 46 -10.84 -0.43 -9.22
N ASP A 47 -12.11 -0.23 -8.84
CA ASP A 47 -12.96 0.78 -9.46
C ASP A 47 -12.95 2.11 -8.69
N GLU A 48 -13.58 3.12 -9.28
CA GLU A 48 -13.64 4.46 -8.72
C GLU A 48 -14.32 4.48 -7.34
N GLY A 49 -13.63 5.07 -6.37
CA GLY A 49 -14.10 5.20 -4.99
C GLY A 49 -13.80 4.00 -4.10
N ASP A 50 -13.36 2.85 -4.63
CA ASP A 50 -13.10 1.65 -3.84
C ASP A 50 -11.98 1.86 -2.82
N ILE A 51 -10.91 2.60 -3.18
CA ILE A 51 -9.80 2.89 -2.26
C ILE A 51 -10.30 3.71 -1.06
N SER A 52 -11.11 4.74 -1.31
CA SER A 52 -11.70 5.59 -0.27
C SER A 52 -12.70 4.81 0.58
N ALA A 53 -13.50 3.92 -0.03
CA ALA A 53 -14.38 3.00 0.69
C ALA A 53 -13.56 2.05 1.58
N GLY A 54 -12.45 1.53 1.08
CA GLY A 54 -11.50 0.72 1.82
C GLY A 54 -10.89 1.43 3.02
N GLN A 55 -10.50 2.70 2.86
CA GLN A 55 -10.03 3.53 3.96
C GLN A 55 -11.09 3.68 5.05
N ASN A 56 -12.37 3.86 4.68
CA ASN A 56 -13.48 3.90 5.64
C ASN A 56 -13.69 2.55 6.36
N VAL A 57 -13.51 1.43 5.65
CA VAL A 57 -13.51 0.10 6.29
C VAL A 57 -12.40 0.03 7.32
N TRP A 58 -11.16 0.35 6.95
CA TRP A 58 -10.00 0.37 7.87
C TRP A 58 -10.26 1.24 9.11
N GLN A 59 -10.75 2.47 8.93
CA GLN A 59 -11.10 3.36 10.04
C GLN A 59 -12.18 2.76 10.96
N SER A 60 -13.19 2.10 10.39
CA SER A 60 -14.27 1.48 11.17
C SER A 60 -13.82 0.28 12.00
N LEU A 61 -12.69 -0.36 11.64
CA LEU A 61 -12.07 -1.44 12.41
C LEU A 61 -11.26 -0.93 13.61
N GLY A 62 -11.02 0.39 13.69
CA GLY A 62 -10.12 1.00 14.69
C GLY A 62 -8.89 1.65 14.06
N GLY A 63 -8.68 1.50 12.74
CA GLY A 63 -7.61 2.14 12.01
C GLY A 63 -6.22 1.76 12.53
N MET A 64 -5.50 2.75 13.06
CA MET A 64 -4.15 2.62 13.62
C MET A 64 -4.09 1.82 14.93
N GLU A 65 -5.23 1.44 15.51
CA GLU A 65 -5.26 0.59 16.70
C GLU A 65 -5.12 -0.91 16.35
N VAL A 66 -5.32 -1.28 15.08
CA VAL A 66 -5.30 -2.68 14.60
C VAL A 66 -4.16 -2.90 13.60
N GLY A 67 -2.93 -2.60 14.02
CA GLY A 67 -1.72 -2.61 13.19
C GLY A 67 -1.31 -1.22 12.74
N SER A 68 -0.37 -1.14 11.79
CA SER A 68 0.11 0.13 11.24
C SER A 68 -0.08 0.24 9.73
N VAL A 69 -0.12 1.48 9.25
CA VAL A 69 -0.06 1.83 7.83
C VAL A 69 1.00 2.91 7.69
N TRP A 70 1.94 2.74 6.76
CA TRP A 70 3.12 3.60 6.63
C TRP A 70 3.87 3.83 7.95
N GLY A 71 3.99 2.78 8.76
CA GLY A 71 4.72 2.77 10.03
C GLY A 71 4.04 3.49 11.20
N HIS A 72 2.83 4.03 11.01
CA HIS A 72 2.06 4.67 12.07
C HIS A 72 0.91 3.76 12.50
N GLY A 73 0.91 3.34 13.76
CA GLY A 73 -0.14 2.52 14.36
C GLY A 73 0.35 1.67 15.53
N SER A 74 -0.37 0.59 15.80
CA SER A 74 -0.06 -0.39 16.85
C SER A 74 0.89 -1.48 16.33
N TYR A 75 1.43 -2.30 17.25
CA TYR A 75 2.58 -3.18 16.97
C TYR A 75 2.32 -4.67 17.22
N VAL A 76 1.07 -5.06 17.51
CA VAL A 76 0.71 -6.48 17.66
C VAL A 76 0.46 -7.09 16.28
N ALA A 77 -0.46 -6.47 15.53
CA ALA A 77 -0.64 -6.75 14.11
C ALA A 77 0.49 -6.13 13.27
N PRO A 78 0.75 -6.62 12.05
CA PRO A 78 1.81 -6.10 11.19
C PRO A 78 1.52 -4.68 10.68
N ASP A 79 2.51 -4.12 9.98
CA ASP A 79 2.27 -3.00 9.09
C ASP A 79 1.60 -3.50 7.81
N TRP A 80 0.35 -3.09 7.55
CA TRP A 80 -0.43 -3.59 6.43
C TRP A 80 0.10 -3.12 5.07
N THR A 81 0.78 -1.98 5.02
CA THR A 81 1.46 -1.55 3.79
C THR A 81 2.61 -2.51 3.45
N ALA A 82 3.45 -2.82 4.43
CA ALA A 82 4.60 -3.70 4.25
C ALA A 82 4.20 -5.17 4.03
N ASP A 83 3.21 -5.67 4.79
CA ASP A 83 2.71 -7.04 4.64
C ASP A 83 2.08 -7.24 3.26
N TYR A 84 1.22 -6.31 2.80
CA TYR A 84 0.64 -6.36 1.46
C TYR A 84 1.74 -6.40 0.40
N LEU A 85 2.69 -5.46 0.48
CA LEU A 85 3.78 -5.33 -0.49
C LEU A 85 4.61 -6.60 -0.57
N HIS A 86 4.96 -7.18 0.58
CA HIS A 86 5.76 -8.39 0.64
C HIS A 86 5.04 -9.58 0.02
N ARG A 87 3.76 -9.77 0.34
CA ARG A 87 2.95 -10.87 -0.21
C ARG A 87 2.76 -10.75 -1.72
N GLU A 88 2.48 -9.54 -2.19
CA GLU A 88 2.38 -9.26 -3.63
C GLU A 88 3.69 -9.60 -4.34
N ALA A 89 4.83 -9.18 -3.77
CA ALA A 89 6.15 -9.47 -4.31
C ALA A 89 6.48 -10.97 -4.35
N VAL A 90 6.27 -11.68 -3.24
CA VAL A 90 6.57 -13.12 -3.15
C VAL A 90 5.68 -13.92 -4.11
N PHE A 91 4.39 -13.59 -4.20
CA PHE A 91 3.49 -14.24 -5.16
C PHE A 91 4.02 -14.15 -6.59
N ILE A 92 4.44 -12.96 -7.02
CA ILE A 92 4.95 -12.74 -8.37
C ILE A 92 6.28 -13.47 -8.58
N LEU A 93 7.18 -13.42 -7.60
CA LEU A 93 8.46 -14.11 -7.67
C LEU A 93 8.29 -15.62 -7.76
N ASP A 94 7.39 -16.21 -6.98
CA ASP A 94 7.08 -17.64 -7.04
C ASP A 94 6.48 -18.02 -8.40
N ARG A 95 5.57 -17.20 -8.95
CA ARG A 95 4.98 -17.46 -10.27
C ARG A 95 6.03 -17.44 -11.39
N TRP A 96 6.95 -16.48 -11.37
CA TRP A 96 8.06 -16.44 -12.34
C TRP A 96 9.06 -17.57 -12.12
N ALA A 97 9.39 -17.91 -10.88
CA ALA A 97 10.34 -18.98 -10.57
C ALA A 97 9.81 -20.35 -11.03
N GLU A 98 8.52 -20.63 -10.80
CA GLU A 98 7.88 -21.85 -11.26
C GLU A 98 7.85 -21.93 -12.79
N GLU A 99 7.51 -20.82 -13.47
CA GLU A 99 7.45 -20.78 -14.94
C GLU A 99 8.83 -20.93 -15.60
N GLU A 100 9.86 -20.26 -15.07
CA GLU A 100 11.19 -20.23 -15.70
C GLU A 100 12.11 -21.37 -15.24
N PHE A 101 11.93 -21.87 -14.02
CA PHE A 101 12.87 -22.80 -13.38
C PHE A 101 12.21 -24.05 -12.80
N GLY A 102 10.87 -24.13 -12.77
CA GLY A 102 10.13 -25.30 -12.28
C GLY A 102 10.31 -25.56 -10.78
N ALA A 103 10.58 -24.52 -10.00
CA ALA A 103 10.70 -24.59 -8.54
C ALA A 103 10.27 -23.26 -7.89
N PRO A 104 9.83 -23.27 -6.61
CA PRO A 104 9.51 -22.06 -5.86
C PRO A 104 10.68 -21.09 -5.77
N PHE A 105 10.41 -19.79 -5.63
CA PHE A 105 11.44 -18.75 -5.57
C PHE A 105 12.45 -19.00 -4.44
N GLY A 106 11.99 -19.52 -3.29
CA GLY A 106 12.85 -19.85 -2.16
C GLY A 106 13.81 -21.03 -2.39
N GLU A 107 13.62 -21.82 -3.45
CA GLU A 107 14.37 -23.05 -3.72
C GLU A 107 15.33 -22.95 -4.92
N ILE A 108 15.25 -21.88 -5.71
CA ILE A 108 16.21 -21.60 -6.80
C ILE A 108 17.50 -20.98 -6.26
N ASP A 109 18.58 -21.03 -7.03
CA ASP A 109 19.88 -20.47 -6.64
C ASP A 109 19.88 -18.92 -6.60
N GLU A 110 20.83 -18.36 -5.84
CA GLU A 110 20.92 -16.92 -5.57
C GLU A 110 21.07 -16.06 -6.84
N GLU A 111 21.70 -16.58 -7.91
CA GLU A 111 21.86 -15.85 -9.17
C GLU A 111 20.50 -15.67 -9.85
N ARG A 112 19.71 -16.75 -9.91
CA ARG A 112 18.34 -16.71 -10.43
C ARG A 112 17.41 -15.87 -9.55
N GLN A 113 17.53 -15.97 -8.23
CA GLN A 113 16.79 -15.11 -7.31
C GLN A 113 17.11 -13.63 -7.58
N GLY A 114 18.39 -13.29 -7.72
CA GLY A 114 18.84 -11.93 -8.02
C GLY A 114 18.28 -11.41 -9.35
N GLN A 115 18.21 -12.25 -10.38
CA GLN A 115 17.59 -11.91 -11.66
C GLN A 115 16.11 -11.55 -11.51
N LEU A 116 15.34 -12.37 -10.79
CA LEU A 116 13.90 -12.14 -10.60
C LEU A 116 13.63 -10.93 -9.70
N ILE A 117 14.40 -10.74 -8.63
CA ILE A 117 14.30 -9.56 -7.75
C ILE A 117 14.58 -8.27 -8.54
N ALA A 118 15.60 -8.27 -9.40
CA ALA A 118 15.92 -7.11 -10.23
C ALA A 118 14.78 -6.77 -11.20
N ARG A 119 14.18 -7.81 -11.80
CA ARG A 119 13.00 -7.67 -12.68
C ARG A 119 11.79 -7.10 -11.92
N LEU A 120 11.47 -7.66 -10.75
CA LEU A 120 10.39 -7.21 -9.89
C LEU A 120 10.59 -5.75 -9.47
N SER A 121 11.80 -5.42 -9.02
CA SER A 121 12.15 -4.07 -8.57
C SER A 121 11.95 -3.04 -9.68
N LYS A 122 12.32 -3.39 -10.91
CA LYS A 122 12.07 -2.52 -12.07
C LYS A 122 10.57 -2.33 -12.31
N GLN A 123 9.78 -3.42 -12.27
CA GLN A 123 8.33 -3.36 -12.50
C GLN A 123 7.60 -2.56 -11.40
N PHE A 124 7.96 -2.75 -10.13
CA PHE A 124 7.26 -2.11 -9.00
C PHE A 124 7.62 -0.64 -8.84
N ARG A 125 8.83 -0.25 -9.24
CA ARG A 125 9.28 1.16 -9.18
C ARG A 125 8.80 1.99 -10.37
N SER A 126 8.37 1.35 -11.47
CA SER A 126 7.70 2.04 -12.57
C SER A 126 6.39 2.66 -12.09
N ASN A 127 6.17 3.91 -12.48
CA ASN A 127 4.96 4.65 -12.14
C ASN A 127 4.09 4.79 -13.39
N ASP A 128 3.25 3.78 -13.62
CA ASP A 128 2.32 3.71 -14.75
C ASP A 128 0.96 4.37 -14.42
N TYR A 129 0.98 5.40 -13.57
CA TYR A 129 -0.17 6.25 -13.26
C TYR A 129 -0.26 7.41 -14.26
N ASP A 130 -1.43 7.57 -14.87
CA ASP A 130 -1.73 8.69 -15.74
C ASP A 130 -2.46 9.81 -14.94
N PRO A 131 -1.83 10.98 -14.76
CA PRO A 131 -2.44 12.08 -14.02
C PRO A 131 -3.62 12.75 -14.74
N GLU A 132 -3.76 12.61 -16.07
CA GLU A 132 -4.88 13.19 -16.81
C GLU A 132 -6.16 12.37 -16.62
N THR A 133 -6.03 11.04 -16.57
CA THR A 133 -7.16 10.12 -16.45
C THR A 133 -7.36 9.58 -15.03
N GLY A 134 -6.35 9.67 -14.17
CA GLY A 134 -6.35 9.09 -12.82
C GLY A 134 -6.22 7.56 -12.82
N VAL A 135 -5.86 6.94 -13.95
CA VAL A 135 -5.79 5.49 -14.11
C VAL A 135 -4.37 4.99 -13.82
N LEU A 136 -4.27 3.96 -12.99
CA LEU A 136 -3.05 3.17 -12.82
C LEU A 136 -3.16 1.89 -13.64
N THR A 137 -2.19 1.65 -14.53
CA THR A 137 -2.11 0.40 -15.28
C THR A 137 -1.14 -0.57 -14.60
N ILE A 138 -1.55 -1.82 -14.40
CA ILE A 138 -0.71 -2.87 -13.79
C ILE A 138 -0.59 -4.09 -14.70
N ASP A 139 0.43 -4.92 -14.44
CA ASP A 139 0.56 -6.21 -15.10
C ASP A 139 -0.55 -7.19 -14.64
N PRO A 140 -1.09 -8.05 -15.52
CA PRO A 140 -2.10 -9.04 -15.14
C PRO A 140 -1.69 -9.93 -13.96
N LEU A 141 -0.39 -10.24 -13.82
CA LEU A 141 0.11 -11.05 -12.71
C LEU A 141 0.00 -10.31 -11.36
N ARG A 142 0.07 -8.97 -11.36
CA ARG A 142 -0.22 -8.16 -10.16
C ARG A 142 -1.70 -8.20 -9.79
N ALA A 143 -2.60 -8.31 -10.78
CA ALA A 143 -4.03 -8.49 -10.52
C ALA A 143 -4.32 -9.88 -9.90
N GLU A 144 -3.62 -10.92 -10.33
CA GLU A 144 -3.68 -12.23 -9.67
C GLU A 144 -3.14 -12.17 -8.22
N ALA A 145 -2.02 -11.48 -8.01
CA ALA A 145 -1.47 -11.27 -6.67
C ALA A 145 -2.44 -10.49 -5.76
N PHE A 146 -3.18 -9.52 -6.32
CA PHE A 146 -4.25 -8.81 -5.62
C PHE A 146 -5.37 -9.75 -5.17
N ASP A 147 -5.82 -10.66 -6.04
CA ASP A 147 -6.84 -11.65 -5.69
C ASP A 147 -6.33 -12.63 -4.60
N ALA A 148 -5.06 -13.04 -4.66
CA ALA A 148 -4.42 -13.86 -3.62
C ALA A 148 -4.32 -13.13 -2.27
N ASN A 149 -4.03 -11.83 -2.29
CA ASN A 149 -4.01 -11.01 -1.07
C ASN A 149 -5.42 -10.87 -0.46
N ILE A 150 -6.49 -10.81 -1.26
CA ILE A 150 -7.87 -10.83 -0.72
C ILE A 150 -8.11 -12.13 0.04
N GLU A 151 -7.69 -13.28 -0.51
CA GLU A 151 -7.83 -14.57 0.16
C GLU A 151 -7.06 -14.58 1.49
N HIS A 152 -5.82 -14.10 1.50
CA HIS A 152 -5.06 -13.98 2.73
C HIS A 152 -5.77 -13.10 3.76
N TYR A 153 -6.18 -11.89 3.39
CA TYR A 153 -6.85 -10.99 4.33
C TYR A 153 -8.22 -11.50 4.77
N SER A 154 -8.87 -12.39 4.01
CA SER A 154 -10.07 -13.09 4.48
C SER A 154 -9.77 -13.94 5.70
N THR A 155 -8.67 -14.69 5.68
CA THR A 155 -8.24 -15.49 6.83
C THR A 155 -7.92 -14.61 8.04
N VAL A 156 -7.43 -13.39 7.83
CA VAL A 156 -7.08 -12.47 8.92
C VAL A 156 -8.30 -11.77 9.51
N PHE A 157 -9.17 -11.21 8.67
CA PHE A 157 -10.23 -10.29 9.12
C PHE A 157 -11.64 -10.91 9.16
N ILE A 158 -11.90 -11.96 8.38
CA ILE A 158 -13.17 -12.70 8.43
C ILE A 158 -13.04 -13.84 9.43
N ASP A 159 -12.03 -14.69 9.27
CA ASP A 159 -11.86 -15.85 10.16
C ASP A 159 -11.24 -15.46 11.51
N GLY A 160 -10.49 -14.35 11.53
CA GLY A 160 -9.79 -13.84 12.71
C GLY A 160 -8.36 -14.38 12.81
N ASN A 161 -7.53 -13.68 13.58
CA ASN A 161 -6.14 -14.06 13.81
C ASN A 161 -5.74 -13.71 15.25
N GLU A 162 -5.54 -14.75 16.08
CA GLU A 162 -5.20 -14.59 17.49
C GLU A 162 -3.83 -13.94 17.69
N ASP A 163 -2.84 -14.29 16.86
CA ASP A 163 -1.48 -13.73 16.94
C ASP A 163 -1.48 -12.22 16.64
N TYR A 164 -2.40 -11.75 15.81
CA TYR A 164 -2.61 -10.33 15.51
C TYR A 164 -3.64 -9.66 16.40
N ALA A 165 -4.20 -10.37 17.38
CA ALA A 165 -5.30 -9.93 18.24
C ALA A 165 -6.53 -9.42 17.46
N ILE A 166 -6.81 -10.03 16.30
CA ILE A 166 -7.97 -9.71 15.46
C ILE A 166 -9.05 -10.76 15.71
N PRO A 167 -10.24 -10.37 16.23
CA PRO A 167 -11.31 -11.32 16.45
C PRO A 167 -11.94 -11.78 15.13
N ALA A 168 -12.49 -13.00 15.13
CA ALA A 168 -13.31 -13.49 14.03
C ALA A 168 -14.48 -12.54 13.73
N GLY A 169 -14.77 -12.34 12.45
CA GLY A 169 -15.82 -11.45 11.97
C GLY A 169 -15.53 -9.96 12.12
N ALA A 170 -14.26 -9.57 12.32
CA ALA A 170 -13.85 -8.15 12.35
C ALA A 170 -14.32 -7.42 11.08
N VAL A 171 -14.21 -8.06 9.91
CA VAL A 171 -14.87 -7.65 8.67
C VAL A 171 -16.03 -8.60 8.38
N SER A 172 -17.21 -8.03 8.18
CA SER A 172 -18.48 -8.78 8.09
C SER A 172 -18.88 -9.25 6.70
N SER A 173 -18.19 -8.82 5.64
CA SER A 173 -18.51 -9.23 4.27
C SER A 173 -17.28 -9.24 3.36
N THR A 174 -17.34 -10.10 2.34
CA THR A 174 -16.32 -10.20 1.29
C THR A 174 -16.16 -8.90 0.49
N GLU A 175 -17.24 -8.15 0.31
CA GLU A 175 -17.21 -6.84 -0.34
C GLU A 175 -16.39 -5.82 0.46
N ARG A 176 -16.65 -5.71 1.77
CA ARG A 176 -15.87 -4.82 2.64
C ARG A 176 -14.42 -5.26 2.74
N LEU A 177 -14.16 -6.56 2.70
CA LEU A 177 -12.80 -7.11 2.70
C LEU A 177 -12.06 -6.75 1.40
N ARG A 178 -12.73 -6.87 0.26
CA ARG A 178 -12.18 -6.44 -1.03
C ARG A 178 -11.81 -4.96 -0.96
N GLN A 179 -12.72 -4.10 -0.50
CA GLN A 179 -12.47 -2.67 -0.31
C GLN A 179 -11.30 -2.42 0.66
N LEU A 180 -11.22 -3.11 1.80
CA LEU A 180 -10.08 -2.98 2.71
C LEU A 180 -8.75 -3.29 2.01
N THR A 181 -8.75 -4.34 1.18
CA THR A 181 -7.58 -4.77 0.41
C THR A 181 -7.20 -3.78 -0.68
N THR A 182 -8.16 -3.07 -1.30
CA THR A 182 -7.85 -1.99 -2.28
C THR A 182 -7.13 -0.82 -1.62
N PHE A 183 -7.50 -0.48 -0.37
CA PHE A 183 -6.78 0.53 0.40
C PHE A 183 -5.34 0.08 0.71
N TYR A 184 -5.13 -1.16 1.16
CA TYR A 184 -3.79 -1.68 1.40
C TYR A 184 -2.94 -1.73 0.13
N PHE A 185 -3.52 -2.16 -1.01
CA PHE A 185 -2.87 -2.07 -2.32
C PHE A 185 -2.39 -0.67 -2.62
N TRP A 186 -3.26 0.35 -2.45
CA TRP A 186 -2.88 1.74 -2.74
C TRP A 186 -1.74 2.22 -1.83
N THR A 187 -1.80 1.92 -0.53
CA THR A 187 -0.72 2.28 0.40
C THR A 187 0.61 1.61 0.03
N SER A 188 0.56 0.36 -0.44
CA SER A 188 1.71 -0.41 -0.92
C SER A 188 2.29 0.21 -2.18
N TRP A 189 1.47 0.42 -3.21
CA TRP A 189 1.88 1.05 -4.47
C TRP A 189 2.55 2.41 -4.23
N ALA A 190 1.92 3.27 -3.42
CA ALA A 190 2.43 4.60 -3.11
C ALA A 190 3.78 4.57 -2.36
N SER A 191 4.12 3.46 -1.71
CA SER A 191 5.39 3.29 -0.98
C SER A 191 6.57 2.84 -1.85
N VAL A 192 6.30 2.29 -3.04
CA VAL A 192 7.34 1.69 -3.91
C VAL A 192 7.49 2.34 -5.27
N ALA A 193 6.42 2.93 -5.80
CA ALA A 193 6.46 3.61 -7.10
C ALA A 193 7.33 4.88 -7.03
N THR A 194 8.16 5.09 -8.05
CA THR A 194 8.99 6.30 -8.12
C THR A 194 8.12 7.52 -8.40
N ARG A 195 8.45 8.67 -7.78
CA ARG A 195 7.78 9.94 -8.10
C ARG A 195 8.01 10.33 -9.58
N PRO A 196 7.07 11.03 -10.23
CA PRO A 196 7.25 11.57 -11.58
C PRO A 196 8.47 12.49 -11.73
#